data_AF-A0A7S2U9N1-F1
#
_entry.id   AF-A0A7S2U9N1-F1
#
_cell.length_a   1.000
_cell.length_b   1.000
_cell.length_c   1.000
_cell.angle_alpha   90.00
_cell.angle_beta   90.00
_cell.angle_gamma   90.00
#
_symmetry.space_group_name_H-M   'P 1'
#
loop_
_entity.id
_entity.type
_entity.pdbx_description
1 polymer ?
#
loop_
_entity_poly.entity_id
_entity_poly.type
_entity_poly.pdbx_seq_one_letter_code
_entity_poly.pdbx_strand_id
1 'polypeptide(L)'
;MVLQVIFLLCCMSSVSSFAVPSGGGATAVPVQLFEPKERDAHYGNPLNVAQYLVDLHDEKSAFNFCGGMLFQLVLSDKLRNHLASEAAKGVNDAGQPQIFDASKSRMFQVSDYSKVASADNVRIFHGREIRQVPSATGGMGFVLQLSLANGDDPEGWTPEEVKGYDGWGHDSGRTWRMGERLETEGFKNFRKQFGESSFALHHRCYLHFDDASRMWLSAEDGCEGTPDSSQLSDLLGLGQ
;
A
#
# COMPACT_ATOMS: atom_id res chain seq x y z
N MET A 1 68.38 37.44 37.99
CA MET A 1 67.22 37.64 38.90
C MET A 1 66.14 38.38 38.14
N VAL A 2 64.87 38.16 38.49
CA VAL A 2 63.61 38.54 37.80
C VAL A 2 63.14 37.49 36.78
N LEU A 3 62.51 36.39 37.23
CA LEU A 3 61.13 36.17 37.69
C LEU A 3 60.16 35.90 36.50
N GLN A 4 59.94 34.60 36.25
CA GLN A 4 58.92 34.01 35.40
C GLN A 4 57.51 34.35 35.92
N VAL A 5 56.65 34.88 35.06
CA VAL A 5 55.21 34.96 35.30
C VAL A 5 54.54 33.92 34.42
N ILE A 6 54.02 32.87 35.06
CA ILE A 6 53.20 31.81 34.46
C ILE A 6 51.76 32.33 34.43
N PHE A 7 51.20 32.54 33.24
CA PHE A 7 49.77 32.76 33.05
C PHE A 7 49.06 31.42 33.00
N LEU A 8 48.24 31.15 34.03
CA LEU A 8 47.37 30.00 34.14
C LEU A 8 46.08 30.29 33.37
N LEU A 9 45.91 29.67 32.19
CA LEU A 9 44.66 29.74 31.42
C LEU A 9 43.75 28.59 31.86
N CYS A 10 42.72 28.88 32.65
CA CYS A 10 41.64 27.94 32.96
C CYS A 10 40.80 27.67 31.71
N CYS A 11 40.89 26.47 31.16
CA CYS A 11 40.00 25.97 30.13
C CYS A 11 38.69 25.52 30.79
N MET A 12 37.60 26.27 30.63
CA MET A 12 36.27 25.86 31.07
C MET A 12 35.68 24.86 30.08
N SER A 13 35.72 23.56 30.42
CA SER A 13 35.03 22.51 29.68
C SER A 13 33.53 22.56 29.98
N SER A 14 32.76 23.18 29.09
CA SER A 14 31.28 23.07 29.11
C SER A 14 30.87 21.69 28.59
N VAL A 15 30.47 20.81 29.48
CA VAL A 15 29.75 19.57 29.14
C VAL A 15 28.37 19.97 28.61
N SER A 16 28.22 19.95 27.28
CA SER A 16 26.92 20.04 26.63
C SER A 16 26.22 18.69 26.77
N SER A 17 25.22 18.62 27.65
CA SER A 17 24.31 17.49 27.70
C SER A 17 23.52 17.43 26.40
N PHE A 18 23.87 16.48 25.53
CA PHE A 18 23.05 16.12 24.39
C PHE A 18 21.77 15.46 24.90
N ALA A 19 20.67 16.21 24.88
CA ALA A 19 19.35 15.64 25.03
C ALA A 19 19.09 14.72 23.81
N VAL A 20 18.99 13.42 24.09
CA VAL A 20 18.47 12.44 23.13
C VAL A 20 17.00 12.81 22.86
N PRO A 21 16.58 13.05 21.61
CA PRO A 21 15.17 13.21 21.32
C PRO A 21 14.48 11.88 21.65
N SER A 22 13.54 11.93 22.59
CA SER A 22 12.64 10.82 22.87
C SER A 22 11.90 10.44 21.59
N GLY A 23 11.89 9.15 21.28
CA GLY A 23 11.31 8.59 20.06
C GLY A 23 9.92 9.14 19.74
N GLY A 24 9.67 9.33 18.45
CA GLY A 24 8.36 9.67 17.94
C GLY A 24 7.33 8.68 18.47
N GLY A 25 6.29 9.21 19.11
CA GLY A 25 5.11 8.41 19.44
C GLY A 25 4.58 7.81 18.15
N ALA A 26 4.42 6.49 18.12
CA ALA A 26 3.63 5.83 17.09
C ALA A 26 2.23 6.47 17.12
N THR A 27 1.90 7.23 16.09
CA THR A 27 0.54 7.73 15.91
C THR A 27 -0.38 6.53 15.75
N ALA A 28 -1.46 6.54 16.51
CA ALA A 28 -2.55 5.60 16.40
C ALA A 28 -3.01 5.44 14.95
N VAL A 29 -2.99 4.21 14.43
CA VAL A 29 -3.64 3.96 13.13
C VAL A 29 -5.14 4.22 13.30
N PRO A 30 -5.78 5.03 12.44
CA PRO A 30 -7.14 5.48 12.70
C PRO A 30 -8.20 4.38 12.59
N VAL A 31 -9.14 4.32 13.55
CA VAL A 31 -10.19 3.28 13.62
C VAL A 31 -11.10 3.23 12.39
N GLN A 32 -11.33 4.39 11.75
CA GLN A 32 -12.11 4.50 10.53
C GLN A 32 -11.51 3.73 9.35
N LEU A 33 -10.26 3.27 9.44
CA LEU A 33 -9.66 2.46 8.40
C LEU A 33 -10.10 0.99 8.42
N PHE A 34 -10.60 0.53 9.57
CA PHE A 34 -10.88 -0.88 9.82
C PHE A 34 -12.36 -1.15 10.14
N GLU A 35 -13.01 -0.24 10.87
CA GLU A 35 -14.40 -0.42 11.31
C GLU A 35 -15.38 0.21 10.31
N PRO A 36 -16.27 -0.58 9.64
CA PRO A 36 -17.15 -0.07 8.59
C PRO A 36 -18.00 1.12 9.01
N LYS A 37 -18.52 1.13 10.25
CA LYS A 37 -19.34 2.24 10.75
C LYS A 37 -18.54 3.53 10.90
N GLU A 38 -17.31 3.44 11.41
CA GLU A 38 -16.42 4.59 11.59
C GLU A 38 -15.92 5.08 10.23
N ARG A 39 -15.62 4.16 9.29
CA ARG A 39 -15.31 4.47 7.90
C ARG A 39 -16.40 5.30 7.25
N ASP A 40 -17.64 4.81 7.28
CA ASP A 40 -18.76 5.47 6.62
C ASP A 40 -19.10 6.82 7.28
N ALA A 41 -18.90 6.95 8.60
CA ALA A 41 -19.04 8.22 9.31
C ALA A 41 -17.96 9.24 8.91
N HIS A 42 -16.72 8.78 8.67
CA HIS A 42 -15.60 9.63 8.32
C HIS A 42 -15.59 10.06 6.85
N TYR A 43 -15.81 9.11 5.94
CA TYR A 43 -15.70 9.30 4.48
C TYR A 43 -17.04 9.54 3.79
N GLY A 44 -18.16 9.43 4.51
CA GLY A 44 -19.50 9.72 4.03
C GLY A 44 -20.25 8.54 3.43
N ASN A 45 -21.51 8.80 3.07
CA ASN A 45 -22.39 7.86 2.36
C ASN A 45 -23.18 8.65 1.30
N PRO A 46 -22.82 8.57 -0.01
CA PRO A 46 -21.86 7.62 -0.60
C PRO A 46 -20.40 7.88 -0.16
N LEU A 47 -19.61 6.81 -0.12
CA LEU A 47 -18.24 6.78 0.39
C LEU A 47 -17.27 7.52 -0.55
N ASN A 48 -16.40 8.39 0.00
CA ASN A 48 -15.23 8.90 -0.73
C ASN A 48 -14.13 7.81 -0.80
N VAL A 49 -14.30 6.87 -1.73
CA VAL A 49 -13.42 5.70 -1.86
C VAL A 49 -11.99 6.11 -2.19
N ALA A 50 -11.82 7.15 -3.02
CA ALA A 50 -10.51 7.62 -3.40
C ALA A 50 -9.70 8.12 -2.18
N GLN A 51 -10.32 8.91 -1.30
CA GLN A 51 -9.66 9.36 -0.07
C GLN A 51 -9.36 8.18 0.86
N TYR A 52 -10.30 7.24 0.99
CA TYR A 52 -10.10 6.07 1.84
C TYR A 52 -8.88 5.22 1.42
N LEU A 53 -8.68 4.98 0.11
CA LEU A 53 -7.51 4.28 -0.39
C LEU A 53 -6.20 5.05 -0.17
N VAL A 54 -6.23 6.37 -0.31
CA VAL A 54 -5.07 7.24 -0.02
C VAL A 54 -4.69 7.14 1.46
N ASP A 55 -5.67 7.19 2.36
CA ASP A 55 -5.40 7.11 3.81
C ASP A 55 -4.89 5.72 4.21
N LEU A 56 -5.45 4.64 3.65
CA LEU A 56 -4.93 3.28 3.86
C LEU A 56 -3.45 3.16 3.46
N HIS A 57 -3.05 3.82 2.36
CA HIS A 57 -1.67 3.88 1.91
C HIS A 57 -0.77 4.74 2.79
N ASP A 58 -1.20 5.96 3.08
CA ASP A 58 -0.43 6.94 3.86
C ASP A 58 -0.20 6.41 5.30
N GLU A 59 -1.18 5.69 5.86
CA GLU A 59 -1.09 5.02 7.17
C GLU A 59 -0.44 3.62 7.12
N LYS A 60 0.04 3.18 5.94
CA LYS A 60 0.69 1.88 5.73
C LYS A 60 -0.13 0.70 6.25
N SER A 61 -1.44 0.74 6.03
CA SER A 61 -2.38 -0.29 6.47
C SER A 61 -2.02 -1.63 5.84
N ALA A 62 -2.08 -2.70 6.64
CA ALA A 62 -1.89 -4.07 6.20
C ALA A 62 -3.24 -4.74 6.00
N PHE A 63 -3.36 -5.49 4.91
CA PHE A 63 -4.53 -6.29 4.58
C PHE A 63 -4.26 -7.72 4.97
N ASN A 64 -5.23 -8.37 5.62
CA ASN A 64 -5.22 -9.81 5.82
C ASN A 64 -5.65 -10.49 4.52
N PHE A 65 -4.70 -10.66 3.62
CA PHE A 65 -4.87 -11.14 2.27
C PHE A 65 -4.64 -12.65 2.19
N CYS A 66 -5.38 -13.34 1.32
CA CYS A 66 -5.30 -14.80 1.12
C CYS A 66 -5.44 -15.63 2.44
N GLY A 67 -6.17 -15.13 3.43
CA GLY A 67 -6.48 -15.90 4.64
C GLY A 67 -5.32 -16.08 5.62
N GLY A 68 -4.61 -14.99 5.93
CA GLY A 68 -3.63 -14.94 7.01
C GLY A 68 -2.31 -14.29 6.64
N MET A 69 -2.14 -13.82 5.40
CA MET A 69 -0.93 -13.13 4.98
C MET A 69 -1.14 -11.62 5.07
N LEU A 70 -0.28 -10.92 5.81
CA LEU A 70 -0.39 -9.48 6.00
C LEU A 70 0.38 -8.72 4.93
N PHE A 71 -0.36 -8.08 4.02
CA PHE A 71 0.18 -7.27 2.93
C PHE A 71 -0.02 -5.79 3.19
N GLN A 72 1.05 -5.01 3.29
CA GLN A 72 0.92 -3.55 3.31
C GLN A 72 0.38 -3.04 1.98
N LEU A 73 -0.64 -2.19 1.99
CA LEU A 73 -1.09 -1.48 0.80
C LEU A 73 -0.07 -0.39 0.42
N VAL A 74 0.36 -0.40 -0.84
CA VAL A 74 1.22 0.65 -1.41
C VAL A 74 0.59 1.14 -2.72
N LEU A 75 0.32 2.44 -2.83
CA LEU A 75 -0.03 3.05 -4.10
C LEU A 75 1.25 3.56 -4.74
N SER A 76 1.38 3.44 -6.06
CA SER A 76 2.39 4.21 -6.79
C SER A 76 2.14 5.71 -6.58
N ASP A 77 3.19 6.51 -6.72
CA ASP A 77 3.06 7.97 -6.58
C ASP A 77 2.02 8.54 -7.57
N LYS A 78 1.93 7.97 -8.78
CA LYS A 78 0.97 8.39 -9.80
C LYS A 78 -0.46 8.02 -9.43
N LEU A 79 -0.71 6.80 -8.94
CA LEU A 79 -2.04 6.40 -8.52
C LEU A 79 -2.48 7.16 -7.27
N ARG A 80 -1.60 7.32 -6.28
CA ARG A 80 -1.89 8.09 -5.07
C ARG A 80 -2.29 9.53 -5.40
N ASN A 81 -1.54 10.19 -6.29
CA ASN A 81 -1.85 11.56 -6.71
C ASN A 81 -3.14 11.63 -7.54
N HIS A 82 -3.39 10.65 -8.40
CA HIS A 82 -4.65 10.55 -9.13
C HIS A 82 -5.83 10.43 -8.15
N LEU A 83 -5.80 9.48 -7.23
CA LEU A 83 -6.86 9.27 -6.24
C LEU A 83 -7.05 10.49 -5.32
N ALA A 84 -5.98 11.14 -4.88
CA ALA A 84 -6.10 12.39 -4.11
C ALA A 84 -6.79 13.50 -4.92
N SER A 85 -6.54 13.58 -6.22
CA SER A 85 -7.24 14.52 -7.11
C SER A 85 -8.71 14.14 -7.29
N GLU A 86 -9.05 12.86 -7.46
CA GLU A 86 -10.45 12.41 -7.58
C GLU A 86 -11.22 12.60 -6.27
N ALA A 87 -10.57 12.37 -5.13
CA ALA A 87 -11.11 12.64 -3.80
C ALA A 87 -11.53 14.11 -3.63
N ALA A 88 -10.72 15.04 -4.14
CA ALA A 88 -10.99 16.48 -4.04
C ALA A 88 -12.16 16.94 -4.94
N LYS A 89 -12.51 16.20 -6.00
CA LYS A 89 -13.67 16.50 -6.87
C LYS A 89 -15.00 16.07 -6.24
N GLY A 90 -14.94 15.17 -5.26
CA GLY A 90 -16.09 14.73 -4.47
C GLY A 90 -16.67 13.37 -4.89
N VAL A 91 -17.58 12.86 -4.06
CA VAL A 91 -18.11 11.47 -4.10
C VAL A 91 -18.94 11.12 -5.35
N ASN A 92 -19.33 12.11 -6.15
CA ASN A 92 -20.11 11.91 -7.36
C ASN A 92 -19.27 12.01 -8.65
N ASP A 93 -17.94 12.18 -8.52
CA ASP A 93 -17.06 12.22 -9.69
C ASP A 93 -16.94 10.82 -10.33
N ALA A 94 -16.89 10.78 -11.66
CA ALA A 94 -16.78 9.53 -12.42
C ALA A 94 -15.43 8.81 -12.22
N GLY A 95 -14.42 9.52 -11.71
CA GLY A 95 -13.12 8.96 -11.34
C GLY A 95 -13.08 8.34 -9.94
N GLN A 96 -14.18 8.38 -9.16
CA GLN A 96 -14.24 7.67 -7.88
C GLN A 96 -14.14 6.16 -8.09
N PRO A 97 -13.24 5.45 -7.39
CA PRO A 97 -13.19 4.00 -7.42
C PRO A 97 -14.55 3.37 -7.08
N GLN A 98 -14.94 2.36 -7.83
CA GLN A 98 -16.13 1.58 -7.58
C GLN A 98 -15.84 0.46 -6.57
N ILE A 99 -16.69 0.36 -5.55
CA ILE A 99 -16.77 -0.83 -4.69
C ILE A 99 -18.00 -1.63 -5.13
N PHE A 100 -17.80 -2.86 -5.59
CA PHE A 100 -18.91 -3.75 -5.95
C PHE A 100 -19.63 -4.29 -4.70
N ASP A 101 -20.86 -4.74 -4.86
CA ASP A 101 -21.61 -5.37 -3.77
C ASP A 101 -21.09 -6.79 -3.43
N ALA A 102 -21.60 -7.36 -2.34
CA ALA A 102 -21.22 -8.68 -1.84
C ALA A 102 -21.49 -9.84 -2.80
N SER A 103 -22.29 -9.66 -3.86
CA SER A 103 -22.50 -10.67 -4.90
C SER A 103 -21.31 -10.82 -5.85
N LYS A 104 -20.30 -9.95 -5.73
CA LYS A 104 -19.14 -9.86 -6.62
C LYS A 104 -17.84 -10.23 -5.92
N SER A 105 -17.83 -11.26 -5.07
CA SER A 105 -16.62 -11.75 -4.38
C SER A 105 -15.57 -12.37 -5.30
N ARG A 106 -15.88 -12.59 -6.58
CA ARG A 106 -14.93 -13.04 -7.60
C ARG A 106 -15.01 -12.14 -8.83
N MET A 107 -13.85 -11.79 -9.39
CA MET A 107 -13.76 -10.85 -10.51
C MET A 107 -14.59 -11.30 -11.73
N PHE A 108 -14.72 -12.60 -11.99
CA PHE A 108 -15.55 -13.12 -13.09
C PHE A 108 -17.05 -12.81 -12.93
N GLN A 109 -17.51 -12.44 -11.73
CA GLN A 109 -18.90 -12.07 -11.46
C GLN A 109 -19.18 -10.59 -11.83
N VAL A 110 -18.14 -9.77 -12.00
CA VAL A 110 -18.24 -8.37 -12.41
C VAL A 110 -18.76 -8.31 -13.86
N SER A 111 -19.68 -7.38 -14.15
CA SER A 111 -20.20 -7.23 -15.52
C SER A 111 -19.08 -6.86 -16.48
N ASP A 112 -19.17 -7.37 -17.72
CA ASP A 112 -18.21 -7.08 -18.78
C ASP A 112 -16.79 -7.55 -18.48
N TYR A 113 -16.65 -8.46 -17.50
CA TYR A 113 -15.41 -9.12 -17.19
C TYR A 113 -14.83 -9.79 -18.43
N SER A 114 -13.57 -9.46 -18.73
CA SER A 114 -12.80 -10.08 -19.80
C SER A 114 -11.39 -10.40 -19.32
N LYS A 115 -10.82 -11.46 -19.88
CA LYS A 115 -9.47 -11.94 -19.56
C LYS A 115 -8.43 -11.18 -20.39
N VAL A 116 -8.40 -9.87 -20.20
CA VAL A 116 -7.44 -8.97 -20.86
C VAL A 116 -6.75 -8.12 -19.80
N ALA A 117 -5.55 -7.64 -20.12
CA ALA A 117 -4.72 -6.89 -19.19
C ALA A 117 -5.27 -5.50 -18.85
N SER A 118 -6.39 -5.04 -19.43
CA SER A 118 -6.87 -3.67 -19.21
C SER A 118 -7.36 -3.44 -17.78
N ALA A 119 -7.08 -2.24 -17.27
CA ALA A 119 -7.60 -1.67 -16.04
C ALA A 119 -8.00 -0.21 -16.32
N ASP A 120 -9.02 0.29 -15.63
CA ASP A 120 -9.58 1.62 -15.85
C ASP A 120 -9.32 2.58 -14.67
N ASN A 121 -8.71 2.09 -13.59
CA ASN A 121 -8.44 2.81 -12.34
C ASN A 121 -9.71 3.25 -11.59
N VAL A 122 -10.87 2.73 -12.00
CA VAL A 122 -12.18 2.98 -11.38
C VAL A 122 -12.74 1.66 -10.85
N ARG A 123 -12.93 0.69 -11.73
CA ARG A 123 -13.46 -0.64 -11.44
C ARG A 123 -12.34 -1.63 -11.18
N ILE A 124 -11.28 -1.52 -11.98
CA ILE A 124 -10.15 -2.46 -12.00
C ILE A 124 -8.84 -1.66 -11.93
N PHE A 125 -7.92 -2.15 -11.12
CA PHE A 125 -6.57 -1.59 -10.92
C PHE A 125 -5.52 -2.57 -11.40
N HIS A 126 -4.38 -2.05 -11.85
CA HIS A 126 -3.15 -2.83 -11.97
C HIS A 126 -2.48 -2.94 -10.61
N GLY A 127 -2.28 -4.16 -10.14
CA GLY A 127 -1.62 -4.44 -8.88
C GLY A 127 -0.41 -5.35 -9.02
N ARG A 128 0.41 -5.41 -7.97
CA ARG A 128 1.45 -6.40 -7.76
C ARG A 128 1.45 -6.91 -6.34
N GLU A 129 1.53 -8.22 -6.23
CA GLU A 129 1.99 -8.88 -5.03
C GLU A 129 3.52 -8.80 -5.01
N ILE A 130 4.10 -8.18 -3.98
CA ILE A 130 5.54 -8.02 -3.83
C ILE A 130 5.97 -8.66 -2.51
N ARG A 131 6.96 -9.57 -2.58
CA ARG A 131 7.47 -10.30 -1.41
C ARG A 131 8.91 -9.93 -1.09
N GLN A 132 9.33 -10.28 0.13
CA GLN A 132 10.66 -9.97 0.68
C GLN A 132 10.95 -8.46 0.73
N VAL A 133 9.98 -7.68 1.20
CA VAL A 133 10.08 -6.24 1.42
C VAL A 133 10.42 -5.98 2.89
N PRO A 134 11.68 -5.65 3.25
CA PRO A 134 12.10 -5.59 4.66
C PRO A 134 11.37 -4.52 5.49
N SER A 135 10.86 -3.48 4.82
CA SER A 135 10.19 -2.34 5.43
C SER A 135 8.66 -2.46 5.49
N ALA A 136 8.09 -3.57 5.00
CA ALA A 136 6.64 -3.71 4.93
C ALA A 136 5.99 -3.87 6.32
N THR A 137 4.92 -3.13 6.56
CA THR A 137 4.04 -3.30 7.72
C THR A 137 3.36 -4.68 7.67
N GLY A 138 3.01 -5.24 8.83
CA GLY A 138 2.38 -6.55 8.95
C GLY A 138 3.38 -7.70 9.22
N GLY A 139 4.68 -7.42 9.22
CA GLY A 139 5.72 -8.33 9.72
C GLY A 139 6.07 -9.51 8.82
N MET A 140 5.39 -9.68 7.68
CA MET A 140 5.63 -10.78 6.73
C MET A 140 6.50 -10.38 5.53
N GLY A 141 6.84 -9.09 5.41
CA GLY A 141 7.63 -8.58 4.29
C GLY A 141 6.88 -8.59 2.96
N PHE A 142 5.56 -8.38 3.02
CA PHE A 142 4.67 -8.45 1.87
C PHE A 142 4.00 -7.10 1.60
N VAL A 143 3.94 -6.72 0.32
CA VAL A 143 3.30 -5.49 -0.15
C VAL A 143 2.30 -5.85 -1.25
N LEU A 144 1.11 -5.27 -1.17
CA LEU A 144 0.17 -5.23 -2.28
C LEU A 144 0.24 -3.84 -2.90
N GLN A 145 0.98 -3.73 -3.99
CA GLN A 145 1.14 -2.48 -4.71
C GLN A 145 -0.02 -2.30 -5.69
N LEU A 146 -0.63 -1.12 -5.78
CA LEU A 146 -1.53 -0.71 -6.86
C LEU A 146 -0.88 0.44 -7.66
N SER A 147 -1.10 0.46 -8.96
CA SER A 147 -0.50 1.43 -9.89
C SER A 147 -1.51 1.94 -10.91
N LEU A 148 -1.22 3.10 -11.48
CA LEU A 148 -2.10 3.79 -12.43
C LEU A 148 -1.94 3.16 -13.82
N ALA A 149 -3.01 2.59 -14.35
CA ALA A 149 -3.05 1.87 -15.61
C ALA A 149 -3.27 2.79 -16.83
N ASN A 150 -2.43 3.82 -16.98
CA ASN A 150 -2.52 4.76 -18.10
C ASN A 150 -1.28 4.78 -19.02
N GLY A 151 -0.26 3.97 -18.71
CA GLY A 151 0.99 3.90 -19.46
C GLY A 151 2.03 4.97 -19.08
N ASP A 152 1.67 5.95 -18.25
CA ASP A 152 2.57 7.03 -17.81
C ASP A 152 3.08 6.82 -16.36
N ASP A 153 2.69 5.72 -15.73
CA ASP A 153 3.15 5.36 -14.39
C ASP A 153 4.50 4.62 -14.46
N PRO A 154 5.60 5.21 -13.94
CA PRO A 154 6.90 4.53 -13.92
C PRO A 154 6.93 3.29 -13.02
N GLU A 155 5.95 3.14 -12.12
CA GLU A 155 5.73 1.97 -11.27
C GLU A 155 4.58 1.09 -11.78
N GLY A 156 3.96 1.45 -12.92
CA GLY A 156 2.88 0.72 -13.57
C GLY A 156 3.34 -0.62 -14.14
N TRP A 157 2.38 -1.44 -14.60
CA TRP A 157 2.71 -2.67 -15.31
C TRP A 157 3.60 -2.41 -16.53
N THR A 158 4.68 -3.18 -16.65
CA THR A 158 5.60 -3.07 -17.79
C THR A 158 4.92 -3.59 -19.06
N PRO A 159 5.38 -3.18 -20.26
CA PRO A 159 4.89 -3.76 -21.51
C PRO A 159 5.01 -5.29 -21.56
N GLU A 160 6.06 -5.85 -20.95
CA GLU A 160 6.27 -7.28 -20.82
C GLU A 160 5.28 -7.96 -19.86
N GLU A 161 4.86 -7.30 -18.78
CA GLU A 161 3.77 -7.77 -17.91
C GLU A 161 2.44 -7.78 -18.66
N VAL A 162 2.10 -6.68 -19.33
CA VAL A 162 0.88 -6.58 -20.15
C VAL A 162 0.85 -7.65 -21.24
N LYS A 163 1.97 -7.85 -21.95
CA LYS A 163 2.09 -8.87 -23.02
C LYS A 163 2.03 -10.30 -22.46
N GLY A 164 2.60 -10.53 -21.28
CA GLY A 164 2.65 -11.84 -20.63
C GLY A 164 1.42 -12.18 -19.79
N TYR A 165 0.44 -11.27 -19.73
CA TYR A 165 -0.78 -11.45 -18.96
C TYR A 165 -1.62 -12.61 -19.50
N ASP A 166 -2.01 -13.54 -18.62
CA ASP A 166 -2.69 -14.79 -18.97
C ASP A 166 -4.06 -14.96 -18.31
N GLY A 167 -4.59 -13.93 -17.67
CA GLY A 167 -5.98 -13.90 -17.19
C GLY A 167 -6.23 -14.57 -15.85
N TRP A 168 -5.66 -15.77 -15.62
CA TRP A 168 -6.06 -16.73 -14.57
C TRP A 168 -5.02 -17.82 -14.27
N GLY A 169 -3.76 -17.69 -14.70
CA GLY A 169 -2.77 -18.72 -14.40
C GLY A 169 -2.74 -19.01 -12.89
N HIS A 170 -2.66 -20.27 -12.48
CA HIS A 170 -2.31 -20.54 -11.07
C HIS A 170 -0.93 -19.93 -10.81
N ASP A 171 -0.69 -19.30 -9.66
CA ASP A 171 0.55 -18.55 -9.40
C ASP A 171 1.83 -19.36 -9.66
N SER A 172 1.78 -20.68 -9.43
CA SER A 172 2.90 -21.59 -9.72
C SER A 172 3.26 -21.71 -11.22
N GLY A 173 2.32 -21.40 -12.11
CA GLY A 173 2.52 -21.36 -13.57
C GLY A 173 2.85 -19.98 -14.09
N ARG A 174 2.76 -18.94 -13.24
CA ARG A 174 3.00 -17.55 -13.64
C ARG A 174 4.44 -17.15 -13.39
N THR A 175 4.89 -16.16 -14.17
CA THR A 175 6.26 -15.67 -14.06
C THR A 175 6.38 -14.63 -12.95
N TRP A 176 6.90 -15.06 -11.81
CA TRP A 176 7.41 -14.17 -10.77
C TRP A 176 8.62 -13.41 -11.32
N ARG A 177 8.60 -12.09 -11.21
CA ARG A 177 9.66 -11.22 -11.69
C ARG A 177 10.54 -10.77 -10.54
N MET A 178 11.82 -11.13 -10.61
CA MET A 178 12.84 -10.60 -9.72
C MET A 178 13.05 -9.10 -9.98
N GLY A 179 13.53 -8.38 -8.98
CA GLY A 179 13.72 -6.92 -9.09
C GLY A 179 14.58 -6.46 -10.27
N GLU A 180 15.70 -7.14 -10.55
CA GLU A 180 16.57 -6.81 -11.71
C GLU A 180 15.80 -6.86 -13.05
N ARG A 181 14.89 -7.83 -13.19
CA ARG A 181 14.08 -7.97 -14.39
C ARG A 181 13.08 -6.82 -14.52
N LEU A 182 12.38 -6.47 -13.44
CA LEU A 182 11.43 -5.35 -13.44
C LEU A 182 12.11 -4.02 -13.76
N GLU A 183 13.31 -3.79 -13.23
CA GLU A 183 14.11 -2.61 -13.54
C GLU A 183 14.49 -2.57 -15.03
N THR A 184 14.84 -3.70 -15.61
CA THR A 184 15.12 -3.81 -17.05
C THR A 184 13.88 -3.51 -17.87
N GLU A 185 12.72 -4.08 -17.50
CA GLU A 185 11.42 -3.95 -18.18
C GLU A 185 10.77 -2.55 -18.02
N GLY A 186 11.20 -1.73 -17.05
CA GLY A 186 10.78 -0.33 -16.99
C GLY A 186 10.63 0.26 -15.59
N PHE A 187 10.42 -0.56 -14.56
CA PHE A 187 10.28 -0.11 -13.19
C PHE A 187 11.66 0.13 -12.55
N LYS A 188 12.32 1.23 -12.97
CA LYS A 188 13.75 1.49 -12.75
C LYS A 188 14.22 1.50 -11.30
N ASN A 189 13.35 1.78 -10.34
CA ASN A 189 13.71 1.91 -8.92
C ASN A 189 13.16 0.78 -8.05
N PHE A 190 12.71 -0.33 -8.63
CA PHE A 190 12.02 -1.39 -7.90
C PHE A 190 12.80 -1.89 -6.69
N ARG A 191 14.08 -2.29 -6.84
CA ARG A 191 14.87 -2.81 -5.70
C ARG A 191 15.24 -1.74 -4.69
N LYS A 192 15.43 -0.50 -5.15
CA LYS A 192 15.62 0.65 -4.25
C LYS A 192 14.39 0.89 -3.36
N GLN A 193 13.20 0.69 -3.91
CA GLN A 193 11.94 0.95 -3.22
C GLN A 193 11.51 -0.21 -2.31
N PHE A 194 11.62 -1.44 -2.79
CA PHE A 194 11.10 -2.62 -2.10
C PHE A 194 12.16 -3.48 -1.44
N GLY A 195 13.40 -3.43 -1.91
CA GLY A 195 14.52 -4.21 -1.40
C GLY A 195 15.22 -5.03 -2.49
N GLU A 196 16.51 -5.32 -2.26
CA GLU A 196 17.36 -6.00 -3.25
C GLU A 196 16.88 -7.40 -3.64
N SER A 197 16.32 -8.14 -2.67
CA SER A 197 15.83 -9.51 -2.89
C SER A 197 14.35 -9.57 -3.27
N SER A 198 13.67 -8.42 -3.36
CA SER A 198 12.24 -8.39 -3.62
C SER A 198 11.91 -8.92 -5.01
N PHE A 199 10.74 -9.53 -5.12
CA PHE A 199 10.20 -10.07 -6.36
C PHE A 199 8.69 -9.92 -6.37
N ALA A 200 8.11 -9.87 -7.55
CA ALA A 200 6.70 -9.55 -7.71
C ALA A 200 5.95 -10.47 -8.67
N LEU A 201 4.65 -10.57 -8.44
CA LEU A 201 3.67 -11.12 -9.36
C LEU A 201 2.60 -10.05 -9.60
N HIS A 202 2.22 -9.80 -10.85
CA HIS A 202 1.22 -8.79 -11.17
C HIS A 202 -0.18 -9.37 -11.08
N HIS A 203 -1.18 -8.62 -10.61
CA HIS A 203 -2.59 -9.05 -10.56
C HIS A 203 -3.49 -7.89 -10.96
N ARG A 204 -4.57 -8.14 -11.70
CA ARG A 204 -5.65 -7.16 -11.69
C ARG A 204 -6.34 -7.22 -10.34
N CYS A 205 -6.63 -6.05 -9.80
CA CYS A 205 -7.27 -5.91 -8.50
C CYS A 205 -8.58 -5.14 -8.63
N TYR A 206 -9.51 -5.38 -7.72
CA TYR A 206 -10.80 -4.70 -7.64
C TYR A 206 -11.29 -4.64 -6.20
N LEU A 207 -12.31 -3.83 -5.94
CA LEU A 207 -12.87 -3.63 -4.61
C LEU A 207 -14.30 -4.17 -4.53
N HIS A 208 -14.65 -4.86 -3.45
CA HIS A 208 -16.05 -5.17 -3.15
C HIS A 208 -16.35 -5.10 -1.66
N PHE A 209 -17.62 -5.00 -1.31
CA PHE A 209 -18.08 -5.19 0.06
C PHE A 209 -18.35 -6.68 0.34
N ASP A 210 -18.34 -7.07 1.60
CA ASP A 210 -19.04 -8.27 2.07
C ASP A 210 -20.39 -7.91 2.71
N ASP A 211 -21.12 -8.92 3.19
CA ASP A 211 -22.42 -8.73 3.86
C ASP A 211 -22.33 -7.94 5.19
N ALA A 212 -21.12 -7.75 5.72
CA ALA A 212 -20.84 -6.95 6.92
C ALA A 212 -20.33 -5.54 6.58
N SER A 213 -20.41 -5.12 5.31
CA SER A 213 -19.93 -3.84 4.80
C SER A 213 -18.42 -3.61 4.96
N ARG A 214 -17.62 -4.67 5.15
CA ARG A 214 -16.16 -4.56 5.09
C ARG A 214 -15.73 -4.45 3.64
N MET A 215 -14.79 -3.55 3.36
CA MET A 215 -14.23 -3.39 2.03
C MET A 215 -13.10 -4.40 1.86
N TRP A 216 -13.18 -5.17 0.79
CA TRP A 216 -12.19 -6.14 0.37
C TRP A 216 -11.47 -5.61 -0.86
N LEU A 217 -10.14 -5.66 -0.82
CA LEU A 217 -9.29 -5.60 -2.00
C LEU A 217 -9.07 -7.03 -2.46
N SER A 218 -9.32 -7.30 -3.73
CA SER A 218 -9.35 -8.66 -4.28
C SER A 218 -8.53 -8.71 -5.56
N ALA A 219 -7.59 -9.64 -5.61
CA ALA A 219 -6.88 -10.01 -6.84
C ALA A 219 -7.77 -10.91 -7.71
N GLU A 220 -7.51 -10.91 -9.01
CA GLU A 220 -8.31 -11.64 -10.00
C GLU A 220 -8.29 -13.17 -9.83
N ASP A 221 -7.27 -13.72 -9.18
CA ASP A 221 -7.12 -15.15 -8.87
C ASP A 221 -7.98 -15.60 -7.66
N GLY A 222 -8.65 -14.66 -6.99
CA GLY A 222 -9.51 -14.93 -5.83
C GLY A 222 -8.82 -14.79 -4.48
N CYS A 223 -7.53 -14.46 -4.44
CA CYS A 223 -6.92 -13.96 -3.22
C CYS A 223 -7.47 -12.56 -2.91
N GLU A 224 -7.87 -12.35 -1.67
CA GLU A 224 -8.51 -11.13 -1.22
C GLU A 224 -8.23 -10.87 0.25
N GLY A 225 -8.38 -9.63 0.67
CA GLY A 225 -8.22 -9.23 2.06
C GLY A 225 -8.95 -7.94 2.38
N THR A 226 -9.17 -7.73 3.67
CA THR A 226 -9.67 -6.49 4.27
C THR A 226 -8.57 -5.89 5.15
N PRO A 227 -8.55 -4.58 5.42
CA PRO A 227 -7.63 -3.99 6.39
C PRO A 227 -7.69 -4.75 7.72
N ASP A 228 -6.52 -5.11 8.24
CA ASP A 228 -6.42 -5.98 9.41
C ASP A 228 -6.51 -5.17 10.72
N SER A 229 -7.51 -5.49 11.54
CA SER A 229 -7.76 -4.77 12.77
C SER A 229 -6.80 -5.15 13.91
N SER A 230 -5.91 -6.14 13.76
CA SER A 230 -4.88 -6.38 14.77
C SER A 230 -3.89 -5.20 14.86
N GLN A 231 -3.82 -4.38 13.81
CA GLN A 231 -3.07 -3.12 13.82
C GLN A 231 -3.65 -2.09 14.81
N LEU A 232 -4.92 -2.23 15.24
CA LEU A 232 -5.50 -1.49 16.36
C LEU A 232 -5.08 -2.05 17.73
N SER A 233 -4.72 -3.33 17.82
CA SER A 233 -4.39 -3.97 19.10
C SER A 233 -2.95 -3.70 19.55
N ASP A 234 -2.01 -3.59 18.60
CA ASP A 234 -0.65 -3.09 18.86
C ASP A 234 -0.67 -1.65 19.41
N LEU A 235 -1.71 -0.90 19.05
CA LEU A 235 -1.95 0.48 19.47
C LEU A 235 -2.54 0.60 20.89
N LEU A 236 -3.42 -0.32 21.30
CA LEU A 236 -4.05 -0.29 22.62
C LEU A 236 -3.20 -0.91 23.73
N GLY A 237 -1.99 -1.39 23.42
CA GLY A 237 -1.12 -2.08 24.38
C GLY A 237 -1.75 -3.37 24.91
N LEU A 238 -2.63 -4.02 24.12
CA LEU A 238 -3.32 -5.26 24.50
C LEU A 238 -2.61 -6.51 23.95
N GLY A 239 -1.42 -6.36 23.37
CA GLY A 239 -0.55 -7.47 22.97
C GLY A 239 0.18 -8.06 24.18
N GLN A 240 -0.33 -9.20 24.67
CA GLN A 240 0.20 -10.18 25.65
C GLN A 240 1.27 -9.74 26.67
#